data_AF-A0A969R803-F1
#
_entry.id   AF-A0A969R803-F1
#
_cell.length_a   1.000
_cell.length_b   1.000
_cell.length_c   1.000
_cell.angle_alpha   90.00
_cell.angle_beta   90.00
_cell.angle_gamma   90.00
#
_symmetry.space_group_name_H-M   'P 1'
#
loop_
_entity.id
_entity.type
_entity.pdbx_description
1 polymer ?
#
loop_
_entity_poly.entity_id
_entity_poly.type
_entity_poly.pdbx_seq_one_letter_code
_entity_poly.pdbx_strand_id
1 'polypeptide(L)'
;MFSGSDGLPSIRLVASQSPVPSRSTGPTDLRWLRVEEYFQARSLADNTQKAYRRELKRFLTWTDRAWSDLTPRQIAQFKAYLQGQNLSANSVNRALTALMSFFDWFRAAYPEQIAHDPTTAVEMEQVPLPPARDLSEIEVAALYLALEERGETEVRDRALFAVLSHGLRAEEVVNLNVEDYDGARLTIREAKDDSTGTVPLSRQAREQVNTYLVQRRSAEGDLLPNAPLFLSCGRNRSGNRLGYQGLYYVVKSLGKIAAEQAQLALERRQRIEQGELEPDPQNRWGQFNEAELKQILTLVNVHPHQLRHTFATGLLLRGVESLHARTLTRHKSEASFKRYAKRALSAAAERAFYQSIGEEPPQNSELK
;
A
#
# COMPACT_ATOMS: atom_id res chain seq x y z
N MET A 1 44.52 -82.36 17.01
CA MET A 1 44.39 -81.06 16.32
C MET A 1 42.92 -80.69 16.33
N PHE A 2 42.61 -79.52 16.87
CA PHE A 2 41.29 -79.11 17.33
C PHE A 2 40.28 -78.93 16.19
N SER A 3 39.08 -79.48 16.37
CA SER A 3 37.88 -79.19 15.58
C SER A 3 36.82 -78.56 16.49
N GLY A 4 36.16 -77.51 16.01
CA GLY A 4 34.98 -76.92 16.65
C GLY A 4 35.14 -75.43 16.92
N SER A 5 34.82 -74.60 15.93
CA SER A 5 34.60 -73.17 16.14
C SER A 5 33.12 -72.93 16.39
N ASP A 6 32.82 -72.55 17.62
CA ASP A 6 31.52 -72.13 18.12
C ASP A 6 30.91 -70.98 17.31
N GLY A 7 29.61 -71.10 17.04
CA GLY A 7 28.77 -70.01 16.59
C GLY A 7 28.38 -69.11 17.77
N LEU A 8 28.69 -67.82 17.67
CA LEU A 8 28.13 -66.78 18.53
C LEU A 8 27.06 -65.99 17.75
N PRO A 9 25.87 -65.73 18.33
CA PRO A 9 24.80 -64.99 17.65
C PRO A 9 25.09 -63.49 17.56
N SER A 10 24.60 -62.89 16.48
CA SER A 10 24.73 -61.46 16.16
C SER A 10 24.03 -60.58 17.20
N ILE A 11 24.80 -59.72 17.88
CA ILE A 11 24.28 -58.65 18.72
C ILE A 11 23.74 -57.55 17.78
N ARG A 12 22.41 -57.43 17.67
CA ARG A 12 21.78 -56.21 17.15
C ARG A 12 21.96 -55.10 18.18
N LEU A 13 22.77 -54.10 17.86
CA LEU A 13 22.76 -52.80 18.53
C LEU A 13 21.38 -52.15 18.28
N VAL A 14 20.50 -52.23 19.28
CA VAL A 14 19.30 -51.41 19.33
C VAL A 14 19.76 -49.97 19.55
N ALA A 15 19.77 -49.17 18.49
CA ALA A 15 19.91 -47.73 18.63
C ALA A 15 18.72 -47.23 19.48
N SER A 16 19.02 -46.75 20.68
CA SER A 16 18.10 -46.05 21.54
C SER A 16 17.57 -44.83 20.80
N GLN A 17 16.38 -44.94 20.22
CA GLN A 17 15.62 -43.77 19.80
C GLN A 17 15.16 -43.08 21.09
N SER A 18 15.88 -42.04 21.49
CA SER A 18 15.37 -41.07 22.45
C SER A 18 14.01 -40.58 21.94
N PRO A 19 12.95 -40.57 22.76
CA PRO A 19 11.65 -40.12 22.31
C PRO A 19 11.78 -38.67 21.83
N VAL A 20 11.41 -38.44 20.57
CA VAL A 20 11.14 -37.09 20.06
C VAL A 20 10.18 -36.44 21.04
N PRO A 21 10.45 -35.23 21.55
CA PRO A 21 9.50 -34.58 22.46
C PRO A 21 8.19 -34.40 21.71
N SER A 22 7.16 -35.15 22.13
CA SER A 22 5.80 -34.89 21.72
C SER A 22 5.52 -33.42 22.03
N ARG A 23 5.26 -32.61 21.01
CA ARG A 23 4.76 -31.25 21.21
C ARG A 23 3.56 -31.38 22.14
N SER A 24 3.67 -30.93 23.39
CA SER A 24 2.51 -30.76 24.22
C SER A 24 1.69 -29.66 23.54
N THR A 25 0.68 -30.06 22.80
CA THR A 25 -0.44 -29.17 22.53
C THR A 25 -1.00 -28.86 23.90
N GLY A 26 -0.75 -27.64 24.39
CA GLY A 26 -1.46 -27.12 25.54
C GLY A 26 -2.99 -27.28 25.34
N PRO A 27 -3.79 -27.15 26.41
CA PRO A 27 -5.24 -27.30 26.30
C PRO A 27 -5.77 -26.50 25.10
N THR A 28 -6.48 -27.18 24.19
CA THR A 28 -7.04 -26.55 23.00
C THR A 28 -8.03 -25.50 23.46
N ASP A 29 -7.74 -24.23 23.18
CA ASP A 29 -8.66 -23.14 23.48
C ASP A 29 -9.89 -23.29 22.58
N LEU A 30 -10.99 -23.80 23.15
CA LEU A 30 -12.26 -24.02 22.44
C LEU A 30 -12.81 -22.71 21.86
N ARG A 31 -12.38 -21.54 22.37
CA ARG A 31 -12.75 -20.24 21.81
C ARG A 31 -12.13 -20.01 20.44
N TRP A 32 -10.91 -20.52 20.22
CA TRP A 32 -10.24 -20.43 18.92
C TRP A 32 -10.90 -21.32 17.88
N LEU A 33 -11.47 -22.46 18.28
CA LEU A 33 -12.23 -23.32 17.36
C LEU A 33 -13.41 -22.56 16.71
N ARG A 34 -14.14 -21.76 17.50
CA ARG A 34 -15.21 -20.88 16.98
C ARG A 34 -14.69 -19.84 15.99
N VAL A 35 -13.47 -19.33 16.20
CA VAL A 35 -12.82 -18.40 15.26
C VAL A 35 -12.48 -19.10 13.93
N GLU A 36 -12.05 -20.36 13.95
CA GLU A 36 -11.82 -21.12 12.72
C GLU A 36 -13.13 -21.41 11.99
N GLU A 37 -14.18 -21.81 12.70
CA GLU A 37 -15.52 -22.03 12.13
C GLU A 37 -16.06 -20.75 11.46
N TYR A 38 -15.89 -19.59 12.12
CA TYR A 38 -16.23 -18.29 11.54
C TYR A 38 -15.56 -18.06 10.19
N PHE A 39 -14.27 -18.38 10.07
CA PHE A 39 -13.52 -18.20 8.83
C PHE A 39 -13.84 -19.25 7.76
N GLN A 40 -14.30 -20.44 8.14
CA GLN A 40 -14.82 -21.46 7.23
C GLN A 40 -16.19 -21.03 6.67
N ALA A 41 -17.04 -20.43 7.51
CA ALA A 41 -18.40 -20.05 7.15
C ALA A 41 -18.50 -18.73 6.37
N ARG A 42 -17.51 -17.84 6.47
CA ARG A 42 -17.51 -16.52 5.81
C ARG A 42 -16.54 -16.49 4.63
N SER A 43 -17.04 -16.13 3.46
CA SER A 43 -16.21 -15.81 2.28
C SER A 43 -15.60 -14.40 2.40
N LEU A 44 -14.60 -14.25 3.28
CA LEU A 44 -13.81 -13.01 3.41
C LEU A 44 -12.59 -13.08 2.50
N ALA A 45 -12.21 -11.95 1.91
CA ALA A 45 -10.94 -11.88 1.19
C ALA A 45 -9.74 -12.09 2.13
N ASP A 46 -8.67 -12.68 1.62
CA ASP A 46 -7.47 -13.09 2.36
C ASP A 46 -6.91 -12.02 3.31
N ASN A 47 -6.81 -10.78 2.85
CA ASN A 47 -6.27 -9.69 3.68
C ASN A 47 -7.21 -9.33 4.84
N THR A 48 -8.52 -9.37 4.61
CA THR A 48 -9.52 -9.18 5.66
C THR A 48 -9.46 -10.34 6.64
N GLN A 49 -9.34 -11.57 6.15
CA GLN A 49 -9.20 -12.78 6.98
C GLN A 49 -7.95 -12.71 7.87
N LYS A 50 -6.78 -12.40 7.31
CA LYS A 50 -5.52 -12.24 8.06
C LYS A 50 -5.62 -11.15 9.11
N ALA A 51 -6.22 -10.01 8.76
CA ALA A 51 -6.41 -8.91 9.70
C ALA A 51 -7.34 -9.31 10.85
N TYR A 52 -8.53 -9.83 10.54
CA TYR A 52 -9.51 -10.24 11.56
C TYR A 52 -8.96 -11.36 12.45
N ARG A 53 -8.26 -12.34 11.88
CA ARG A 53 -7.63 -13.42 12.65
C ARG A 53 -6.65 -12.88 13.68
N ARG A 54 -5.84 -11.89 13.30
CA ARG A 54 -4.91 -11.21 14.21
C ARG A 54 -5.66 -10.45 15.32
N GLU A 55 -6.71 -9.70 14.97
CA GLU A 55 -7.46 -8.93 15.97
C GLU A 55 -8.25 -9.84 16.93
N LEU A 56 -8.87 -10.92 16.44
CA LEU A 56 -9.56 -11.92 17.27
C LEU A 56 -8.58 -12.67 18.19
N LYS A 57 -7.38 -12.99 17.70
CA LYS A 57 -6.31 -13.55 18.54
C LYS A 57 -5.90 -12.59 19.65
N ARG A 58 -5.74 -11.30 19.33
CA ARG A 58 -5.43 -10.26 20.32
C ARG A 58 -6.53 -10.18 21.38
N PHE A 59 -7.80 -10.23 20.98
CA PHE A 59 -8.92 -10.21 21.91
C PHE A 59 -8.91 -11.41 22.86
N LEU A 60 -8.74 -12.63 22.33
CA LEU A 60 -8.67 -13.85 23.13
C LEU A 60 -7.44 -13.96 24.02
N THR A 61 -6.37 -13.23 23.69
CA THR A 61 -5.20 -13.09 24.57
C THR A 61 -5.47 -12.11 25.71
N TRP A 62 -6.36 -11.14 25.51
CA TRP A 62 -6.67 -10.10 26.49
C TRP A 62 -7.69 -10.55 27.54
N THR A 63 -8.56 -11.52 27.23
CA THR A 63 -9.56 -12.04 28.16
C THR A 63 -9.60 -13.55 28.17
N ASP A 64 -9.83 -14.16 29.33
CA ASP A 64 -10.07 -15.60 29.50
C ASP A 64 -11.57 -15.97 29.48
N ARG A 65 -12.46 -14.99 29.28
CA ARG A 65 -13.91 -15.21 29.27
C ARG A 65 -14.34 -16.06 28.07
N ALA A 66 -15.39 -16.86 28.27
CA ALA A 66 -16.07 -17.54 27.17
C ALA A 66 -16.83 -16.52 26.30
N TRP A 67 -17.08 -16.88 25.04
CA TRP A 67 -17.81 -16.02 24.11
C TRP A 67 -19.22 -15.65 24.60
N SER A 68 -19.87 -16.57 25.32
CA SER A 68 -21.20 -16.40 25.93
C SER A 68 -21.24 -15.41 27.10
N ASP A 69 -20.10 -15.19 27.77
CA ASP A 69 -20.02 -14.40 29.02
C ASP A 69 -19.65 -12.94 28.76
N LEU A 70 -19.46 -12.58 27.48
CA LEU A 70 -19.06 -11.25 27.08
C LEU A 70 -20.27 -10.33 27.03
N THR A 71 -20.10 -9.14 27.60
CA THR A 71 -21.10 -8.08 27.59
C THR A 71 -20.52 -6.82 26.94
N PRO A 72 -21.35 -5.81 26.63
CA PRO A 72 -20.86 -4.54 26.12
C PRO A 72 -19.80 -3.88 27.01
N ARG A 73 -19.83 -4.13 28.32
CA ARG A 73 -18.79 -3.68 29.25
C ARG A 73 -17.42 -4.24 28.89
N GLN A 74 -17.32 -5.53 28.54
CA GLN A 74 -16.03 -6.14 28.17
C GLN A 74 -15.52 -5.60 26.83
N ILE A 75 -16.40 -5.35 25.85
CA ILE A 75 -15.98 -4.77 24.58
C ILE A 75 -15.47 -3.32 24.78
N ALA A 76 -16.13 -2.54 25.65
CA ALA A 76 -15.67 -1.21 26.03
C ALA A 76 -14.32 -1.24 26.78
N GLN A 77 -14.12 -2.20 27.69
CA GLN A 77 -12.84 -2.41 28.37
C GLN A 77 -11.72 -2.81 27.40
N PHE A 78 -12.03 -3.65 26.42
CA PHE A 78 -11.07 -4.00 25.37
C PHE A 78 -10.71 -2.80 24.49
N LYS A 79 -11.70 -1.98 24.12
CA LYS A 79 -11.47 -0.71 23.41
C LYS A 79 -10.50 0.19 24.19
N ALA A 80 -10.74 0.39 25.49
CA ALA A 80 -9.86 1.18 26.36
C ALA A 80 -8.45 0.58 26.46
N TYR A 81 -8.34 -0.74 26.54
CA TYR A 81 -7.06 -1.43 26.48
C TYR A 81 -6.32 -1.14 25.17
N LEU A 82 -6.99 -1.23 24.01
CA LEU A 82 -6.38 -0.95 22.71
C LEU A 82 -5.91 0.51 22.59
N GLN A 83 -6.67 1.47 23.14
CA GLN A 83 -6.26 2.88 23.20
C GLN A 83 -4.99 3.06 24.06
N GLY A 84 -4.91 2.36 25.20
CA GLY A 84 -3.71 2.36 26.07
C GLY A 84 -2.46 1.73 25.44
N GLN A 85 -2.59 0.98 24.34
CA GLN A 85 -1.48 0.40 23.59
C GLN A 85 -0.89 1.36 22.52
N ASN A 86 -1.26 2.64 22.53
CA ASN A 86 -0.85 3.64 21.52
C ASN A 86 -1.17 3.22 20.08
N LEU A 87 -2.26 2.47 19.88
CA LEU A 87 -2.74 2.11 18.55
C LEU A 87 -3.47 3.29 17.90
N SER A 88 -3.34 3.44 16.58
CA SER A 88 -4.12 4.42 15.84
C SER A 88 -5.63 4.13 15.92
N ALA A 89 -6.48 5.16 15.86
CA ALA A 89 -7.94 5.02 15.85
C ALA A 89 -8.44 4.01 14.78
N ASN A 90 -7.81 4.01 13.59
CA ASN A 90 -8.08 3.01 12.54
C ASN A 90 -7.76 1.57 12.97
N SER A 91 -6.70 1.36 13.76
CA SER A 91 -6.35 0.04 14.28
C SER A 91 -7.30 -0.41 15.38
N VAL A 92 -7.77 0.50 16.24
CA VAL A 92 -8.82 0.25 17.23
C VAL A 92 -10.11 -0.15 16.51
N ASN A 93 -10.59 0.66 15.56
CA ASN A 93 -11.80 0.39 14.80
C ASN A 93 -11.74 -0.91 14.01
N ARG A 94 -10.58 -1.29 13.47
CA ARG A 94 -10.42 -2.58 12.79
C ARG A 94 -10.60 -3.75 13.76
N ALA A 95 -10.10 -3.65 14.98
CA ALA A 95 -10.31 -4.69 15.99
C ALA A 95 -11.77 -4.78 16.41
N LEU A 96 -12.44 -3.63 16.60
CA LEU A 96 -13.88 -3.58 16.90
C LEU A 96 -14.71 -4.16 15.75
N THR A 97 -14.38 -3.83 14.51
CA THR A 97 -15.08 -4.37 13.31
C THR A 97 -14.89 -5.88 13.19
N ALA A 98 -13.69 -6.40 13.52
CA ALA A 98 -13.46 -7.84 13.55
C ALA A 98 -14.35 -8.54 14.58
N LEU A 99 -14.52 -7.94 15.77
CA LEU A 99 -15.41 -8.45 16.81
C LEU A 99 -16.87 -8.38 16.38
N MET A 100 -17.34 -7.25 15.85
CA MET A 100 -18.72 -7.11 15.36
C MET A 100 -19.05 -8.16 14.30
N SER A 101 -18.15 -8.34 13.31
CA SER A 101 -18.34 -9.34 12.25
C SER A 101 -18.35 -10.77 12.79
N PHE A 102 -17.52 -11.06 13.81
CA PHE A 102 -17.51 -12.35 14.49
C PHE A 102 -18.79 -12.59 15.28
N PHE A 103 -19.24 -11.64 16.11
CA PHE A 103 -20.43 -11.78 16.94
C PHE A 103 -21.73 -11.80 16.12
N ASP A 104 -21.78 -11.07 15.02
CA ASP A 104 -22.88 -11.16 14.06
C ASP A 104 -23.03 -12.58 13.51
N TRP A 105 -21.92 -13.21 13.13
CA TRP A 105 -21.92 -14.62 12.73
C TRP A 105 -22.22 -15.56 13.91
N PHE A 106 -21.58 -15.36 15.06
CA PHE A 106 -21.68 -16.26 16.21
C PHE A 106 -23.11 -16.35 16.73
N ARG A 107 -23.82 -15.21 16.78
CA ARG A 107 -25.24 -15.14 17.13
C ARG A 107 -26.14 -15.87 16.13
N ALA A 108 -25.83 -15.79 14.84
CA ALA A 108 -26.59 -16.49 13.80
C ALA A 108 -26.35 -18.01 13.82
N ALA A 109 -25.11 -18.43 14.10
CA ALA A 109 -24.72 -19.84 14.11
C ALA A 109 -25.08 -20.56 15.43
N TYR A 110 -25.08 -19.85 16.56
CA TYR A 110 -25.27 -20.39 17.91
C TYR A 110 -26.23 -19.53 18.75
N PRO A 111 -27.49 -19.35 18.34
CA PRO A 111 -28.45 -18.48 19.03
C PRO A 111 -28.73 -18.88 20.48
N GLU A 112 -28.53 -20.15 20.84
CA GLU A 112 -28.69 -20.68 22.20
C GLU A 112 -27.52 -20.35 23.13
N GLN A 113 -26.33 -20.04 22.58
CA GLN A 113 -25.12 -19.73 23.37
C GLN A 113 -24.95 -18.25 23.65
N ILE A 114 -25.68 -17.38 22.95
CA ILE A 114 -25.56 -15.93 23.10
C ILE A 114 -26.91 -15.23 22.90
N ALA A 115 -27.47 -14.71 23.98
CA ALA A 115 -28.78 -14.05 23.96
C ALA A 115 -28.73 -12.64 23.31
N HIS A 116 -27.61 -11.93 23.47
CA HIS A 116 -27.44 -10.54 23.04
C HIS A 116 -26.07 -10.31 22.42
N ASP A 117 -26.01 -9.49 21.38
CA ASP A 117 -24.73 -9.10 20.75
C ASP A 117 -23.97 -8.11 21.67
N PRO A 118 -22.78 -8.49 22.18
CA PRO A 118 -22.02 -7.65 23.11
C PRO A 118 -21.38 -6.44 22.42
N THR A 119 -21.40 -6.37 21.09
CA THR A 119 -20.80 -5.25 20.34
C THR A 119 -21.76 -4.09 20.08
N THR A 120 -23.05 -4.25 20.43
CA THR A 120 -24.14 -3.30 20.16
C THR A 120 -23.93 -1.89 20.70
N ALA A 121 -23.33 -1.74 21.89
CA ALA A 121 -23.14 -0.44 22.53
C ALA A 121 -21.77 0.20 22.27
N VAL A 122 -20.94 -0.39 21.39
CA VAL A 122 -19.57 0.10 21.19
C VAL A 122 -19.51 1.08 20.03
N GLU A 123 -19.23 2.33 20.39
CA GLU A 123 -18.96 3.38 19.42
C GLU A 123 -17.55 3.22 18.83
N MET A 124 -17.45 3.41 17.52
CA MET A 124 -16.17 3.49 16.82
C MET A 124 -15.41 4.76 17.24
N GLU A 125 -14.08 4.68 17.26
CA GLU A 125 -13.24 5.87 17.38
C GLU A 125 -13.48 6.82 16.21
N GLN A 126 -13.61 8.10 16.51
CA GLN A 126 -13.60 9.13 15.48
C GLN A 126 -12.23 9.15 14.83
N VAL A 127 -12.20 8.83 13.54
CA VAL A 127 -11.01 8.96 12.72
C VAL A 127 -11.14 10.30 12.01
N PRO A 128 -10.42 11.36 12.43
CA PRO A 128 -10.39 12.58 11.65
C PRO A 128 -9.88 12.23 10.25
N LEU A 129 -10.51 12.79 9.22
CA LEU A 129 -10.03 12.65 7.85
C LEU A 129 -8.64 13.29 7.80
N PRO A 130 -7.53 12.51 7.69
CA PRO A 130 -6.23 13.13 7.53
C PRO A 130 -6.25 13.91 6.21
N PRO A 131 -5.53 15.05 6.12
CA PRO A 131 -5.38 15.74 4.84
C PRO A 131 -4.83 14.74 3.81
N ALA A 132 -5.27 14.90 2.55
CA ALA A 132 -4.62 14.18 1.47
C ALA A 132 -3.12 14.51 1.53
N ARG A 133 -2.27 13.48 1.58
CA ARG A 133 -0.82 13.64 1.44
C ARG A 133 -0.47 13.50 -0.04
N ASP A 134 -1.09 14.32 -0.86
CA ASP A 134 -0.67 14.51 -2.24
C ASP A 134 0.72 15.13 -2.30
N LEU A 135 1.41 14.85 -3.40
CA LEU A 135 2.73 15.37 -3.69
C LEU A 135 2.58 16.70 -4.43
N SER A 136 3.44 17.66 -4.14
CA SER A 136 3.52 18.91 -4.90
C SER A 136 4.09 18.66 -6.31
N GLU A 137 3.94 19.64 -7.21
CA GLU A 137 4.53 19.54 -8.56
C GLU A 137 6.05 19.41 -8.49
N ILE A 138 6.68 20.08 -7.53
CA ILE A 138 8.13 20.01 -7.25
C ILE A 138 8.52 18.60 -6.79
N GLU A 139 7.77 18.01 -5.87
CA GLU A 139 8.01 16.65 -5.39
C GLU A 139 7.86 15.61 -6.51
N VAL A 140 6.84 15.75 -7.36
CA VAL A 140 6.65 14.88 -8.52
C VAL A 140 7.80 15.04 -9.52
N ALA A 141 8.23 16.28 -9.80
CA ALA A 141 9.37 16.56 -10.67
C ALA A 141 10.67 15.94 -10.13
N ALA A 142 10.92 16.05 -8.82
CA ALA A 142 12.07 15.45 -8.17
C ALA A 142 12.06 13.92 -8.25
N LEU A 143 10.89 13.27 -8.11
CA LEU A 143 10.77 11.82 -8.30
C LEU A 143 11.06 11.41 -9.75
N TYR A 144 10.67 12.23 -10.74
CA TYR A 144 11.02 11.98 -12.14
C TYR A 144 12.53 12.11 -12.40
N LEU A 145 13.21 13.06 -11.76
CA LEU A 145 14.67 13.18 -11.86
C LEU A 145 15.37 12.01 -11.16
N ALA A 146 14.88 11.57 -10.01
CA ALA A 146 15.41 10.42 -9.29
C ALA A 146 15.34 9.11 -10.08
N LEU A 147 14.54 9.03 -11.15
CA LEU A 147 14.52 7.87 -12.05
C LEU A 147 15.82 7.75 -12.86
N GLU A 148 16.55 8.84 -13.09
CA GLU A 148 17.82 8.84 -13.85
C GLU A 148 18.94 8.10 -13.10
N GLU A 149 18.82 8.03 -11.77
CA GLU A 149 19.75 7.33 -10.89
C GLU A 149 19.44 5.81 -10.77
N ARG A 150 18.51 5.28 -11.59
CA ARG A 150 18.05 3.88 -11.49
C ARG A 150 18.82 2.89 -12.36
N GLY A 151 19.75 3.38 -13.18
CA GLY A 151 20.60 2.56 -14.04
C GLY A 151 19.77 1.58 -14.89
N GLU A 152 20.08 0.29 -14.79
CA GLU A 152 19.43 -0.76 -15.59
C GLU A 152 17.90 -0.83 -15.44
N THR A 153 17.36 -0.35 -14.31
CA THR A 153 15.91 -0.40 -14.03
C THR A 153 15.16 0.86 -14.46
N GLU A 154 15.87 1.90 -14.92
CA GLU A 154 15.31 3.22 -15.25
C GLU A 154 14.10 3.12 -16.19
N VAL A 155 14.23 2.45 -17.32
CA VAL A 155 13.16 2.40 -18.35
C VAL A 155 11.89 1.74 -17.80
N ARG A 156 12.02 0.62 -17.07
CA ARG A 156 10.89 -0.02 -16.40
C ARG A 156 10.27 0.93 -15.37
N ASP A 157 11.10 1.54 -14.53
CA ASP A 157 10.64 2.34 -13.41
C ASP A 157 9.99 3.64 -13.87
N ARG A 158 10.44 4.22 -15.00
CA ARG A 158 9.78 5.33 -15.69
C ARG A 158 8.39 4.95 -16.17
N ALA A 159 8.24 3.80 -16.84
CA ALA A 159 6.94 3.31 -17.26
C ALA A 159 6.02 3.03 -16.06
N LEU A 160 6.55 2.39 -15.01
CA LEU A 160 5.80 2.07 -13.79
C LEU A 160 5.32 3.34 -13.07
N PHE A 161 6.21 4.32 -12.90
CA PHE A 161 5.90 5.59 -12.25
C PHE A 161 4.92 6.42 -13.07
N ALA A 162 5.06 6.43 -14.41
CA ALA A 162 4.11 7.07 -15.29
C ALA A 162 2.70 6.49 -15.14
N VAL A 163 2.56 5.17 -15.06
CA VAL A 163 1.27 4.50 -14.82
C VAL A 163 0.71 4.82 -13.43
N LEU A 164 1.54 4.76 -12.37
CA LEU A 164 1.11 5.12 -11.02
C LEU A 164 0.61 6.58 -10.92
N SER A 165 1.25 7.47 -11.69
CA SER A 165 0.89 8.89 -11.78
C SER A 165 -0.47 9.14 -12.47
N HIS A 166 -1.12 8.10 -13.02
CA HIS A 166 -2.46 8.16 -13.60
C HIS A 166 -3.56 7.63 -12.66
N GLY A 167 -3.31 7.59 -11.34
CA GLY A 167 -4.35 7.33 -10.35
C GLY A 167 -4.65 5.85 -10.07
N LEU A 168 -3.88 4.94 -10.64
CA LEU A 168 -4.04 3.51 -10.37
C LEU A 168 -3.59 3.17 -8.94
N ARG A 169 -4.28 2.21 -8.30
CA ARG A 169 -3.82 1.59 -7.06
C ARG A 169 -2.63 0.69 -7.37
N ALA A 170 -1.70 0.58 -6.42
CA ALA A 170 -0.53 -0.29 -6.57
C ALA A 170 -0.92 -1.75 -6.90
N GLU A 171 -1.99 -2.30 -6.30
CA GLU A 171 -2.49 -3.64 -6.62
C GLU A 171 -2.99 -3.77 -8.07
N GLU A 172 -3.61 -2.72 -8.62
CA GLU A 172 -4.07 -2.74 -10.02
C GLU A 172 -2.87 -2.74 -10.96
N VAL A 173 -1.85 -1.92 -10.69
CA VAL A 173 -0.65 -1.82 -11.51
C VAL A 173 0.11 -3.15 -11.58
N VAL A 174 0.29 -3.84 -10.45
CA VAL A 174 1.02 -5.11 -10.41
C VAL A 174 0.26 -6.26 -11.07
N ASN A 175 -1.05 -6.13 -11.25
CA ASN A 175 -1.90 -7.14 -11.88
C ASN A 175 -2.09 -6.93 -13.38
N LEU A 176 -1.62 -5.81 -13.95
CA LEU A 176 -1.69 -5.55 -15.39
C LEU A 176 -0.96 -6.62 -16.20
N ASN A 177 -1.56 -7.01 -17.32
CA ASN A 177 -0.97 -7.80 -18.39
C ASN A 177 -0.56 -6.90 -19.56
N VAL A 178 0.24 -7.43 -20.49
CA VAL A 178 0.61 -6.74 -21.72
C VAL A 178 -0.64 -6.37 -22.55
N GLU A 179 -1.61 -7.27 -22.63
CA GLU A 179 -2.89 -7.07 -23.33
C GLU A 179 -3.80 -6.00 -22.71
N ASP A 180 -3.54 -5.57 -21.47
CA ASP A 180 -4.36 -4.54 -20.82
C ASP A 180 -4.06 -3.15 -21.36
N TYR A 181 -2.96 -2.98 -22.08
CA TYR A 181 -2.57 -1.71 -22.68
C TYR A 181 -2.82 -1.73 -24.19
N ASP A 182 -3.75 -0.90 -24.66
CA ASP A 182 -4.14 -0.80 -26.08
C ASP A 182 -3.31 0.23 -26.88
N GLY A 183 -2.25 0.80 -26.28
CA GLY A 183 -1.48 1.90 -26.85
C GLY A 183 -2.00 3.30 -26.48
N ALA A 184 -3.19 3.39 -25.87
CA ALA A 184 -3.82 4.64 -25.44
C ALA A 184 -4.35 4.60 -23.99
N ARG A 185 -4.87 3.45 -23.56
CA ARG A 185 -5.60 3.22 -22.32
C ARG A 185 -5.11 1.94 -21.65
N LEU A 186 -5.29 1.89 -20.33
CA LEU A 186 -5.13 0.68 -19.53
C LEU A 186 -6.50 0.13 -19.14
N THR A 187 -6.74 -1.15 -19.43
CA THR A 187 -7.92 -1.89 -19.01
C THR A 187 -7.66 -2.54 -17.67
N ILE A 188 -8.50 -2.25 -16.67
CA ILE A 188 -8.38 -2.82 -15.33
C ILE A 188 -9.41 -3.93 -15.20
N ARG A 189 -8.93 -5.17 -15.29
CA ARG A 189 -9.78 -6.37 -15.36
C ARG A 189 -10.44 -6.71 -14.03
N GLU A 190 -9.82 -6.43 -12.89
CA GLU A 190 -10.46 -6.54 -11.57
C GLU A 190 -9.58 -6.04 -10.43
N ALA A 191 -10.23 -5.48 -9.40
CA ALA A 191 -9.76 -5.52 -8.02
C ALA A 191 -11.01 -5.60 -7.14
N LYS A 192 -10.88 -6.25 -5.99
CA LYS A 192 -11.87 -6.29 -4.90
C LYS A 192 -12.68 -4.98 -4.85
N ASP A 193 -14.01 -5.09 -4.80
CA ASP A 193 -14.96 -3.98 -4.62
C ASP A 193 -15.41 -3.18 -5.86
N ASP A 194 -15.22 -3.72 -7.08
CA ASP A 194 -15.88 -3.26 -8.33
C ASP A 194 -15.23 -2.01 -9.00
N SER A 195 -13.90 -1.97 -9.06
CA SER A 195 -13.14 -0.92 -9.78
C SER A 195 -12.65 -1.35 -11.15
N THR A 196 -13.51 -1.98 -11.94
CA THR A 196 -13.24 -2.29 -13.36
C THR A 196 -13.31 -1.02 -14.21
N GLY A 197 -12.75 -1.06 -15.42
CA GLY A 197 -12.86 0.03 -16.39
C GLY A 197 -11.54 0.38 -17.07
N THR A 198 -11.52 1.49 -17.80
CA THR A 198 -10.36 1.93 -18.58
C THR A 198 -9.79 3.25 -18.06
N VAL A 199 -8.48 3.36 -17.97
CA VAL A 199 -7.77 4.60 -17.62
C VAL A 199 -7.02 5.13 -18.85
N PRO A 200 -7.36 6.32 -19.37
CA PRO A 200 -6.59 6.94 -20.44
C PRO A 200 -5.23 7.40 -19.94
N LEU A 201 -4.20 7.17 -20.75
CA LEU A 201 -2.84 7.62 -20.47
C LEU A 201 -2.51 8.88 -21.27
N SER A 202 -1.83 9.82 -20.63
CA SER A 202 -1.26 10.99 -21.31
C SER A 202 -0.26 10.55 -22.39
N ARG A 203 0.02 11.44 -23.35
CA ARG A 203 1.05 11.19 -24.37
C ARG A 203 2.39 10.77 -23.76
N GLN A 204 2.85 11.50 -22.75
CA GLN A 204 4.11 11.21 -22.08
C GLN A 204 4.11 9.83 -21.40
N ALA A 205 3.02 9.45 -20.73
CA ALA A 205 2.94 8.12 -20.12
C ALA A 205 2.93 6.99 -21.15
N ARG A 206 2.24 7.19 -22.27
CA ARG A 206 2.25 6.24 -23.40
C ARG A 206 3.65 6.07 -23.96
N GLU A 207 4.40 7.16 -24.13
CA GLU A 207 5.80 7.11 -24.57
C GLU A 207 6.67 6.28 -23.62
N GLN A 208 6.53 6.45 -22.30
CA GLN A 208 7.29 5.65 -21.31
C GLN A 208 6.92 4.16 -21.35
N VAL A 209 5.61 3.84 -21.38
CA VAL A 209 5.15 2.44 -21.46
C VAL A 209 5.59 1.78 -22.77
N ASN A 210 5.48 2.49 -23.90
CA ASN A 210 5.92 2.00 -25.20
C ASN A 210 7.44 1.75 -25.22
N THR A 211 8.23 2.67 -24.66
CA THR A 211 9.69 2.53 -24.58
C THR A 211 10.07 1.27 -23.80
N TYR A 212 9.40 1.03 -22.67
CA TYR A 212 9.60 -0.17 -21.87
C TYR A 212 9.19 -1.45 -22.62
N LEU A 213 8.06 -1.46 -23.30
CA LEU A 213 7.62 -2.61 -24.09
C LEU A 213 8.55 -2.92 -25.27
N VAL A 214 9.10 -1.89 -25.92
CA VAL A 214 10.12 -2.06 -26.97
C VAL A 214 11.37 -2.71 -26.39
N GLN A 215 11.89 -2.20 -25.27
CA GLN A 215 13.06 -2.78 -24.61
C GLN A 215 12.82 -4.25 -24.22
N ARG A 216 11.63 -4.56 -23.67
CA ARG A 216 11.24 -5.94 -23.35
C ARG A 216 11.18 -6.84 -24.57
N ARG A 217 10.56 -6.38 -25.66
CA ARG A 217 10.49 -7.18 -26.91
C ARG A 217 11.88 -7.47 -27.47
N SER A 218 12.80 -6.52 -27.37
CA SER A 218 14.20 -6.74 -27.79
C SER A 218 14.92 -7.79 -26.93
N ALA A 219 14.57 -7.92 -25.65
CA ALA A 219 15.22 -8.85 -24.72
C ALA A 219 14.55 -10.24 -24.65
N GLU A 220 13.21 -10.29 -24.75
CA GLU A 220 12.39 -11.49 -24.52
C GLU A 220 11.76 -12.05 -25.80
N GLY A 221 11.78 -11.29 -26.91
CA GLY A 221 11.04 -11.61 -28.13
C GLY A 221 9.57 -11.17 -28.06
N ASP A 222 8.68 -11.88 -28.76
CA ASP A 222 7.26 -11.56 -28.74
C ASP A 222 6.66 -11.79 -27.35
N LEU A 223 5.98 -10.75 -26.84
CA LEU A 223 5.34 -10.78 -25.54
C LEU A 223 3.94 -11.41 -25.66
N LEU A 224 3.70 -12.47 -24.89
CA LEU A 224 2.37 -13.08 -24.79
C LEU A 224 1.35 -12.06 -24.25
N PRO A 225 0.10 -12.05 -24.74
CA PRO A 225 -0.94 -11.14 -24.27
C PRO A 225 -1.11 -11.18 -22.74
N ASN A 226 -1.18 -12.37 -22.16
CA ASN A 226 -1.38 -12.59 -20.72
C ASN A 226 -0.10 -12.47 -19.87
N ALA A 227 1.05 -12.13 -20.48
CA ALA A 227 2.28 -11.90 -19.73
C ALA A 227 2.13 -10.68 -18.82
N PRO A 228 2.77 -10.66 -17.63
CA PRO A 228 2.75 -9.50 -16.75
C PRO A 228 3.30 -8.26 -17.49
N LEU A 229 2.64 -7.11 -17.33
CA LEU A 229 3.11 -5.86 -17.93
C LEU A 229 4.46 -5.46 -17.32
N PHE A 230 4.56 -5.45 -15.98
CA PHE A 230 5.78 -5.07 -15.26
C PHE A 230 6.48 -6.27 -14.63
N LEU A 231 7.79 -6.34 -14.83
CA LEU A 231 8.65 -7.39 -14.29
C LEU A 231 9.43 -6.94 -13.04
N SER A 232 9.62 -7.88 -12.12
CA SER A 232 10.55 -7.74 -11.01
C SER A 232 11.99 -7.83 -11.52
N CYS A 233 12.87 -6.99 -10.97
CA CYS A 233 14.34 -7.06 -11.16
C CYS A 233 15.06 -7.46 -9.85
N GLY A 234 14.32 -8.03 -8.88
CA GLY A 234 14.93 -8.49 -7.64
C GLY A 234 15.80 -9.73 -7.87
N ARG A 235 16.91 -9.85 -7.12
CA ARG A 235 17.93 -10.91 -7.28
C ARG A 235 17.39 -12.33 -7.43
N ASN A 236 16.31 -12.68 -6.71
CA ASN A 236 15.71 -14.02 -6.71
C ASN A 236 14.38 -14.11 -7.47
N ARG A 237 13.91 -13.01 -8.06
CA ARG A 237 12.62 -12.92 -8.75
C ARG A 237 12.72 -12.13 -10.04
N SER A 238 13.91 -12.07 -10.64
CA SER A 238 14.11 -11.37 -11.91
C SER A 238 13.29 -12.06 -12.99
N GLY A 239 12.62 -11.29 -13.85
CA GLY A 239 11.78 -11.82 -14.93
C GLY A 239 10.36 -12.26 -14.51
N ASN A 240 10.08 -12.38 -13.21
CA ASN A 240 8.74 -12.69 -12.71
C ASN A 240 7.85 -11.43 -12.67
N ARG A 241 6.52 -11.60 -12.56
CA ARG A 241 5.58 -10.51 -12.29
C ARG A 241 6.06 -9.66 -11.11
N LEU A 242 6.09 -8.33 -11.29
CA LEU A 242 6.33 -7.40 -10.20
C LEU A 242 5.20 -7.53 -9.17
N GLY A 243 5.53 -7.86 -7.92
CA GLY A 243 4.54 -7.91 -6.83
C GLY A 243 4.37 -6.56 -6.12
N TYR A 244 3.30 -6.43 -5.31
CA TYR A 244 3.01 -5.21 -4.54
C TYR A 244 4.22 -4.70 -3.72
N GLN A 245 4.91 -5.60 -3.02
CA GLN A 245 6.10 -5.24 -2.23
C GLN A 245 7.27 -4.75 -3.09
N GLY A 246 7.41 -5.28 -4.30
CA GLY A 246 8.41 -4.81 -5.26
C GLY A 246 8.11 -3.40 -5.74
N LEU A 247 6.85 -3.14 -6.13
CA LEU A 247 6.39 -1.80 -6.50
C LEU A 247 6.57 -0.80 -5.34
N TYR A 248 6.20 -1.19 -4.13
CA TYR A 248 6.39 -0.39 -2.93
C TYR A 248 7.86 -0.02 -2.73
N TYR A 249 8.76 -1.00 -2.88
CA TYR A 249 10.21 -0.78 -2.77
C TYR A 249 10.70 0.18 -3.85
N VAL A 250 10.24 0.06 -5.10
CA VAL A 250 10.60 0.99 -6.18
C VAL A 250 10.27 2.42 -5.80
N VAL A 251 9.03 2.68 -5.36
CA VAL A 251 8.58 4.04 -4.98
C VAL A 251 9.36 4.57 -3.78
N LYS A 252 9.55 3.75 -2.73
CA LYS A 252 10.34 4.16 -1.55
C LYS A 252 11.80 4.46 -1.92
N SER A 253 12.38 3.67 -2.81
CA SER A 253 13.75 3.90 -3.29
C SER A 253 13.86 5.21 -4.08
N LEU A 254 12.86 5.56 -4.90
CA LEU A 254 12.85 6.85 -5.60
C LEU A 254 12.80 8.02 -4.63
N GLY A 255 11.96 7.94 -3.60
CA GLY A 255 11.90 8.99 -2.58
C GLY A 255 13.20 9.15 -1.80
N LYS A 256 13.89 8.05 -1.50
CA LYS A 256 15.22 8.08 -0.86
C LYS A 256 16.26 8.75 -1.76
N ILE A 257 16.32 8.35 -3.03
CA ILE A 257 17.23 8.94 -4.02
C ILE A 257 16.95 10.45 -4.16
N ALA A 258 15.67 10.84 -4.29
CA ALA A 258 15.30 12.24 -4.41
C ALA A 258 15.73 13.07 -3.19
N ALA A 259 15.54 12.54 -1.98
CA ALA A 259 16.00 13.20 -0.76
C ALA A 259 17.53 13.29 -0.68
N GLU A 260 18.26 12.23 -1.06
CA GLU A 260 19.73 12.24 -1.11
C GLU A 260 20.26 13.29 -2.11
N GLN A 261 19.68 13.34 -3.31
CA GLN A 261 20.07 14.33 -4.33
C GLN A 261 19.72 15.76 -3.92
N ALA A 262 18.58 15.96 -3.24
CA ALA A 262 18.22 17.27 -2.71
C ALA A 262 19.19 17.75 -1.62
N GLN A 263 19.62 16.84 -0.74
CA GLN A 263 20.64 17.14 0.28
C GLN A 263 21.97 17.54 -0.37
N LEU A 264 22.42 16.78 -1.38
CA LEU A 264 23.63 17.11 -2.14
C LEU A 264 23.52 18.46 -2.87
N ALA A 265 22.35 18.80 -3.40
CA ALA A 265 22.11 20.08 -4.05
C ALA A 265 22.17 21.26 -3.08
N LEU A 266 21.67 21.09 -1.85
CA LEU A 266 21.80 22.09 -0.77
C LEU A 266 23.26 22.32 -0.39
N GLU A 267 24.03 21.25 -0.19
CA GLU A 267 25.45 21.33 0.14
C GLU A 267 26.27 21.99 -0.99
N ARG A 268 25.99 21.64 -2.24
CA ARG A 268 26.63 22.28 -3.41
C ARG A 268 26.34 23.77 -3.46
N ARG A 269 25.10 24.19 -3.17
CA ARG A 269 24.73 25.61 -3.13
C ARG A 269 25.51 26.38 -2.07
N GLN A 270 25.61 25.83 -0.85
CA GLN A 270 26.40 26.45 0.22
C GLN A 270 27.87 26.63 -0.19
N ARG A 271 28.46 25.62 -0.84
CA ARG A 271 29.84 25.69 -1.33
C ARG A 271 30.02 26.70 -2.46
N ILE A 272 29.04 26.87 -3.35
CA ILE A 272 29.03 27.93 -4.37
C ILE A 272 28.98 29.32 -3.71
N GLU A 273 28.11 29.52 -2.72
CA GLU A 273 28.01 30.78 -1.98
C GLU A 273 29.30 31.13 -1.21
N GLN A 274 30.04 30.11 -0.76
CA GLN A 274 31.35 30.25 -0.11
C GLN A 274 32.51 30.42 -1.10
N GLY A 275 32.27 30.32 -2.41
CA GLY A 275 33.31 30.38 -3.45
C GLY A 275 34.20 29.14 -3.53
N GLU A 276 33.78 28.02 -2.93
CA GLU A 276 34.52 26.75 -2.92
C GLU A 276 34.20 25.85 -4.13
N LEU A 277 33.14 26.17 -4.86
CA LEU A 277 32.66 25.39 -6.00
C LEU A 277 32.09 26.31 -7.07
N GLU A 278 32.43 26.06 -8.33
CA GLU A 278 31.84 26.77 -9.46
C GLU A 278 30.45 26.20 -9.80
N PRO A 279 29.48 27.03 -10.26
CA PRO A 279 28.18 26.56 -10.73
C PRO A 279 28.31 25.57 -11.90
N ASP A 280 27.66 24.42 -11.77
CA ASP A 280 27.59 23.39 -12.82
C ASP A 280 26.25 23.48 -13.58
N PRO A 281 26.24 23.96 -14.84
CA PRO A 281 25.01 24.09 -15.62
C PRO A 281 24.40 22.74 -16.05
N GLN A 282 25.15 21.64 -15.98
CA GLN A 282 24.61 20.31 -16.28
C GLN A 282 23.88 19.68 -15.08
N ASN A 283 24.08 20.22 -13.87
CA ASN A 283 23.42 19.73 -12.68
C ASN A 283 21.93 20.11 -12.67
N ARG A 284 21.09 19.16 -13.06
CA ARG A 284 19.63 19.33 -13.11
C ARG A 284 19.00 19.57 -11.74
N TRP A 285 19.61 19.11 -10.65
CA TRP A 285 19.11 19.39 -9.29
C TRP A 285 19.36 20.84 -8.86
N GLY A 286 20.24 21.57 -9.55
CA GLY A 286 20.45 23.00 -9.33
C GLY A 286 19.25 23.88 -9.70
N GLN A 287 18.29 23.36 -10.47
CA GLN A 287 17.08 24.09 -10.87
C GLN A 287 16.13 24.39 -9.70
N PHE A 288 16.21 23.61 -8.61
CA PHE A 288 15.34 23.79 -7.46
C PHE A 288 15.89 24.84 -6.51
N ASN A 289 15.04 25.70 -5.95
CA ASN A 289 15.44 26.64 -4.92
C ASN A 289 15.59 25.96 -3.54
N GLU A 290 16.08 26.69 -2.53
CA GLU A 290 16.38 26.10 -1.21
C GLU A 290 15.12 25.58 -0.50
N ALA A 291 13.98 26.28 -0.63
CA ALA A 291 12.71 25.88 -0.05
C ALA A 291 12.17 24.61 -0.71
N GLU A 292 12.25 24.54 -2.04
CA GLU A 292 11.89 23.36 -2.84
C GLU A 292 12.75 22.14 -2.47
N LEU A 293 14.06 22.33 -2.33
CA LEU A 293 14.97 21.26 -1.90
C LEU A 293 14.61 20.75 -0.50
N LYS A 294 14.31 21.64 0.45
CA LYS A 294 13.84 21.26 1.79
C LYS A 294 12.51 20.49 1.75
N GLN A 295 11.61 20.84 0.84
CA GLN A 295 10.37 20.10 0.62
C GLN A 295 10.65 18.68 0.09
N ILE A 296 11.54 18.55 -0.90
CA ILE A 296 11.93 17.27 -1.51
C ILE A 296 12.53 16.30 -0.48
N LEU A 297 13.25 16.78 0.55
CA LEU A 297 13.77 15.93 1.64
C LEU A 297 12.69 15.09 2.33
N THR A 298 11.43 15.54 2.33
CA THR A 298 10.31 14.81 2.96
C THR A 298 9.91 13.53 2.19
N LEU A 299 10.33 13.40 0.92
CA LEU A 299 10.04 12.25 0.06
C LEU A 299 10.64 10.93 0.54
N VAL A 300 11.53 10.93 1.54
CA VAL A 300 12.04 9.70 2.17
C VAL A 300 10.92 8.77 2.68
N ASN A 301 9.73 9.33 2.93
CA ASN A 301 8.54 8.60 3.38
C ASN A 301 7.46 8.41 2.30
N VAL A 302 7.81 8.57 1.02
CA VAL A 302 6.85 8.48 -0.09
C VAL A 302 6.21 7.07 -0.18
N HIS A 303 4.91 7.06 -0.49
CA HIS A 303 4.10 5.84 -0.61
C HIS A 303 3.35 5.80 -1.95
N PRO A 304 3.20 4.64 -2.61
CA PRO A 304 2.52 4.55 -3.92
C PRO A 304 1.13 5.19 -3.97
N HIS A 305 0.37 5.06 -2.89
CA HIS A 305 -0.98 5.64 -2.80
C HIS A 305 -0.99 7.18 -2.90
N GLN A 306 0.09 7.87 -2.51
CA GLN A 306 0.20 9.33 -2.65
C GLN A 306 0.15 9.77 -4.11
N LEU A 307 0.68 8.99 -5.05
CA LEU A 307 0.58 9.30 -6.49
C LEU A 307 -0.87 9.29 -6.96
N ARG A 308 -1.66 8.34 -6.45
CA ARG A 308 -3.11 8.32 -6.69
C ARG A 308 -3.81 9.53 -6.08
N HIS A 309 -3.44 9.92 -4.87
CA HIS A 309 -3.96 11.13 -4.25
C HIS A 309 -3.64 12.37 -5.09
N THR A 310 -2.38 12.48 -5.52
CA THR A 310 -1.86 13.58 -6.34
C THR A 310 -2.57 13.70 -7.67
N PHE A 311 -2.79 12.58 -8.36
CA PHE A 311 -3.54 12.57 -9.62
C PHE A 311 -4.99 13.02 -9.42
N ALA A 312 -5.67 12.51 -8.38
CA ALA A 312 -7.05 12.89 -8.06
C ALA A 312 -7.18 14.39 -7.76
N THR A 313 -6.31 14.94 -6.89
CA THR A 313 -6.28 16.37 -6.59
C THR A 313 -5.96 17.19 -7.84
N GLY A 314 -4.97 16.76 -8.64
CA GLY A 314 -4.56 17.45 -9.86
C GLY A 314 -5.63 17.51 -10.94
N LEU A 315 -6.52 16.53 -11.05
CA LEU A 315 -7.68 16.62 -11.95
C LEU A 315 -8.63 17.74 -11.52
N LEU A 316 -8.95 17.80 -10.23
CA LEU A 316 -9.84 18.81 -9.67
C LEU A 316 -9.26 20.22 -9.78
N LEU A 317 -7.96 20.39 -9.51
CA LEU A 317 -7.26 21.67 -9.66
C LEU A 317 -7.20 22.18 -11.10
N ARG A 318 -7.31 21.27 -12.08
CA ARG A 318 -7.43 21.59 -13.52
C ARG A 318 -8.88 21.85 -13.96
N GLY A 319 -9.83 21.88 -13.02
CA GLY A 319 -11.24 22.14 -13.30
C GLY A 319 -12.03 20.93 -13.80
N VAL A 320 -11.48 19.71 -13.71
CA VAL A 320 -12.26 18.50 -14.02
C VAL A 320 -13.34 18.34 -12.94
N GLU A 321 -14.59 18.23 -13.39
CA GLU A 321 -15.74 18.04 -12.50
C GLU A 321 -15.55 16.81 -11.59
N SER A 322 -16.04 16.92 -10.36
CA SER A 322 -15.79 15.95 -9.29
C SER A 322 -16.22 14.52 -9.60
N LEU A 323 -17.37 14.32 -10.25
CA LEU A 323 -17.87 13.02 -10.67
C LEU A 323 -16.99 12.44 -11.80
N HIS A 324 -16.55 13.27 -12.75
CA HIS A 324 -15.60 12.83 -13.78
C HIS A 324 -14.25 12.40 -13.17
N ALA A 325 -13.69 13.21 -12.28
CA ALA A 325 -12.44 12.90 -11.60
C ALA A 325 -12.56 11.63 -10.73
N ARG A 326 -13.69 11.46 -10.02
CA ARG A 326 -14.01 10.25 -9.26
C ARG A 326 -14.10 9.00 -10.13
N THR A 327 -14.69 9.14 -11.33
CA THR A 327 -14.84 8.06 -12.31
C THR A 327 -13.48 7.65 -12.87
N LEU A 328 -12.66 8.60 -13.32
CA LEU A 328 -11.30 8.33 -13.84
C LEU A 328 -10.40 7.67 -12.80
N THR A 329 -10.49 8.12 -11.56
CA THR A 329 -9.72 7.56 -10.45
C THR A 329 -10.35 6.30 -9.87
N ARG A 330 -11.56 5.91 -10.28
CA ARG A 330 -12.28 4.72 -9.81
C ARG A 330 -12.41 4.67 -8.28
N HIS A 331 -12.83 5.79 -7.70
CA HIS A 331 -13.20 5.87 -6.29
C HIS A 331 -14.68 5.50 -6.09
N LYS A 332 -14.93 4.40 -5.38
CA LYS A 332 -16.27 3.88 -5.14
C LYS A 332 -17.14 4.83 -4.32
N SER A 333 -16.59 5.31 -3.19
CA SER A 333 -17.30 6.17 -2.25
C SER A 333 -17.05 7.64 -2.56
N GLU A 334 -18.12 8.39 -2.77
CA GLU A 334 -18.09 9.85 -2.82
C GLU A 334 -17.48 10.42 -1.53
N ALA A 335 -17.80 9.86 -0.36
CA ALA A 335 -17.18 10.26 0.90
C ALA A 335 -15.66 10.04 0.92
N SER A 336 -15.18 8.97 0.29
CA SER A 336 -13.73 8.76 0.11
C SER A 336 -13.12 9.74 -0.88
N PHE A 337 -13.86 10.20 -1.89
CA PHE A 337 -13.35 11.19 -2.84
C PHE A 337 -13.45 12.64 -2.33
N LYS A 338 -14.42 12.94 -1.45
CA LYS A 338 -14.63 14.26 -0.84
C LYS A 338 -13.37 14.81 -0.14
N ARG A 339 -12.47 13.92 0.32
CA ARG A 339 -11.17 14.30 0.89
C ARG A 339 -10.30 15.11 -0.07
N TYR A 340 -10.38 14.82 -1.37
CA TYR A 340 -9.67 15.55 -2.43
C TYR A 340 -10.44 16.80 -2.83
N ALA A 341 -11.76 16.65 -2.94
CA ALA A 341 -12.66 17.69 -3.38
C ALA A 341 -12.57 18.93 -2.50
N LYS A 342 -12.56 18.81 -1.17
CA LYS A 342 -12.60 20.01 -0.31
C LYS A 342 -11.44 20.98 -0.55
N ARG A 343 -10.19 20.50 -0.52
CA ARG A 343 -8.99 21.33 -0.74
C ARG A 343 -8.93 21.83 -2.18
N ALA A 344 -9.14 20.93 -3.15
CA ALA A 344 -9.04 21.29 -4.55
C ALA A 344 -10.15 22.26 -5.00
N LEU A 345 -11.38 22.08 -4.50
CA LEU A 345 -12.50 23.00 -4.74
C LEU A 345 -12.25 24.35 -4.08
N SER A 346 -11.68 24.40 -2.87
CA SER A 346 -11.31 25.66 -2.23
C SER A 346 -10.25 26.41 -3.05
N ALA A 347 -9.20 25.72 -3.47
CA ALA A 347 -8.15 26.29 -4.30
C ALA A 347 -8.65 26.68 -5.70
N ALA A 348 -9.55 25.88 -6.30
CA ALA A 348 -10.18 26.20 -7.58
C ALA A 348 -11.13 27.40 -7.47
N ALA A 349 -11.88 27.51 -6.36
CA ALA A 349 -12.73 28.66 -6.09
C ALA A 349 -11.92 29.95 -5.90
N GLU A 350 -10.79 29.85 -5.18
CA GLU A 350 -9.85 30.96 -5.02
C GLU A 350 -9.27 31.40 -6.38
N ARG A 351 -8.76 30.46 -7.19
CA ARG A 351 -8.28 30.75 -8.55
C ARG A 351 -9.36 31.38 -9.42
N ALA A 352 -10.58 30.85 -9.38
CA ALA A 352 -11.71 31.39 -10.15
C ALA A 352 -12.08 32.82 -9.70
N PHE A 353 -11.99 33.11 -8.40
CA PHE A 353 -12.18 34.47 -7.88
C PHE A 353 -11.12 35.43 -8.40
N TYR A 354 -9.83 35.10 -8.26
CA TYR A 354 -8.73 35.94 -8.77
C TYR A 354 -8.83 36.16 -10.28
N GLN A 355 -9.14 35.11 -11.04
CA GLN A 355 -9.42 35.23 -12.48
C GLN A 355 -10.60 36.18 -12.78
N SER A 356 -11.66 36.15 -11.97
CA SER A 356 -12.84 37.01 -12.18
C SER A 356 -12.58 38.49 -11.96
N ILE A 357 -11.54 38.84 -11.18
CA ILE A 357 -11.11 40.21 -10.92
C ILE A 357 -9.87 40.62 -11.75
N GLY A 358 -9.36 39.73 -12.61
CA GLY A 358 -8.19 39.99 -13.45
C GLY A 358 -6.85 39.98 -12.69
N GLU A 359 -6.80 39.31 -11.54
CA GLU A 359 -5.60 39.19 -10.70
C GLU A 359 -5.08 37.74 -10.67
N GLU A 360 -3.85 37.56 -10.20
CA GLU A 360 -3.30 36.23 -9.90
C GLU A 360 -3.35 35.94 -8.40
N PRO A 361 -3.63 34.69 -8.00
CA PRO A 361 -3.61 34.30 -6.59
C PRO A 361 -2.19 34.46 -6.01
N PRO A 362 -2.06 34.88 -4.74
CA PRO A 362 -0.77 35.07 -4.10
C PRO A 362 0.02 33.75 -4.04
N GLN A 363 1.31 33.80 -4.39
CA GLN A 363 2.22 32.65 -4.53
C GLN A 363 2.41 31.79 -3.26
N ASN A 364 1.91 32.23 -2.09
CA ASN A 364 2.03 31.54 -0.81
C ASN A 364 0.70 30.98 -0.24
N SER A 365 -0.36 30.91 -1.04
CA SER A 365 -1.66 30.33 -0.63
C SER A 365 -1.67 28.79 -0.73
N GLU A 366 -0.66 28.10 -0.23
CA GLU A 366 -0.88 26.70 0.16
C GLU A 366 -1.81 26.71 1.37
N LEU A 367 -3.13 26.63 1.12
CA LEU A 367 -4.18 26.42 2.11
C LEU A 367 -3.73 25.29 3.06
N LYS A 368 -3.39 25.68 4.30
CA LYS A 368 -3.03 24.78 5.41
C LYS A 368 -4.12 23.77 5.73
#